data_AF-A0A0C2YXM5-F1
#
_entry.id   AF-A0A0C2YXM5-F1
#
_cell.length_a   1.000
_cell.length_b   1.000
_cell.length_c   1.000
_cell.angle_alpha   90.00
_cell.angle_beta   90.00
_cell.angle_gamma   90.00
#
_symmetry.space_group_name_H-M   'P 1'
#
loop_
_entity.id
_entity.type
_entity.pdbx_description
1 polymer ?
#
loop_
_entity_poly.entity_id
_entity_poly.type
_entity_poly.pdbx_seq_one_letter_code
_entity_poly.pdbx_strand_id
1 'polypeptide(L)'
;MNGPRKRRSRWGEVKTEIPGLPTAISAAGVSQAQLDNYAIHLRLEEINRKLRLNDFIPSERERSPSPPPTYDGHGRRTNTREVRYRKKLEDERIRLVDRALKNDPNFRPPVEYHQQKRSQRPSEKVYIPVKEFPEINFFGLLVGPRGNSLKKMERDSGAKISIRGKGSVKEGKARPEQYAEDAEEDLHCLVTAECEEKVTACVKMINRVIETVSLILCVC
;
A
#
# COMPACT_ATOMS: atom_id res chain seq x y z
N MET A 1 -21.38 -27.13 38.45
CA MET A 1 -21.16 -28.35 37.63
C MET A 1 -20.25 -28.00 36.46
N ASN A 2 -18.94 -28.27 36.55
CA ASN A 2 -18.02 -28.09 35.43
C ASN A 2 -17.85 -29.44 34.74
N GLY A 3 -18.55 -29.62 33.61
CA GLY A 3 -18.38 -30.79 32.76
C GLY A 3 -16.96 -30.89 32.19
N PRO A 4 -16.52 -32.09 31.75
CA PRO A 4 -15.18 -32.30 31.20
C PRO A 4 -14.94 -31.38 30.00
N ARG A 5 -13.83 -30.64 30.02
CA ARG A 5 -13.42 -29.76 28.91
C ARG A 5 -13.21 -30.60 27.65
N LYS A 6 -14.04 -30.38 26.63
CA LYS A 6 -13.94 -31.00 25.29
C LYS A 6 -12.51 -30.78 24.75
N ARG A 7 -11.79 -31.85 24.37
CA ARG A 7 -10.44 -31.75 23.80
C ARG A 7 -10.50 -30.88 22.53
N ARG A 8 -9.57 -29.94 22.43
CA ARG A 8 -9.43 -29.05 21.27
C ARG A 8 -9.19 -29.90 20.02
N SER A 9 -10.18 -29.95 19.13
CA SER A 9 -10.01 -30.54 17.80
C SER A 9 -9.07 -29.67 16.99
N ARG A 10 -8.19 -30.30 16.20
CA ARG A 10 -7.36 -29.60 15.21
C ARG A 10 -8.23 -28.98 14.09
N TRP A 11 -9.44 -29.50 13.91
CA TRP A 11 -10.42 -29.11 12.90
C TRP A 11 -11.55 -28.33 13.56
N GLY A 12 -11.91 -27.17 13.00
CA GLY A 12 -13.07 -26.40 13.46
C GLY A 12 -14.38 -27.17 13.25
N GLU A 13 -15.39 -26.90 14.07
CA GLU A 13 -16.71 -27.56 13.97
C GLU A 13 -17.52 -27.06 12.76
N VAL A 14 -17.18 -25.88 12.20
CA VAL A 14 -17.91 -25.26 11.09
C VAL A 14 -17.34 -25.70 9.74
N LYS A 15 -18.12 -26.48 8.99
CA LYS A 15 -17.86 -26.71 7.56
C LYS A 15 -18.07 -25.39 6.83
N THR A 16 -17.01 -24.83 6.27
CA THR A 16 -17.10 -23.62 5.46
C THR A 16 -17.63 -23.99 4.08
N GLU A 17 -18.95 -24.08 3.96
CA GLU A 17 -19.60 -24.32 2.66
C GLU A 17 -19.62 -23.02 1.87
N ILE A 18 -18.83 -22.98 0.79
CA ILE A 18 -18.75 -21.85 -0.12
C ILE A 18 -19.64 -22.15 -1.34
N PRO A 19 -20.84 -21.53 -1.43
CA PRO A 19 -21.69 -21.56 -2.61
C PRO A 19 -20.90 -21.47 -3.91
N GLY A 20 -21.11 -22.45 -4.79
CA GLY A 20 -20.52 -22.50 -6.13
C GLY A 20 -19.13 -23.15 -6.23
N LEU A 21 -18.47 -23.52 -5.12
CA LEU A 21 -17.14 -24.17 -5.15
C LEU A 21 -17.15 -25.56 -4.46
N PRO A 22 -17.03 -26.67 -5.22
CA PRO A 22 -17.00 -28.02 -4.65
C PRO A 22 -15.62 -28.35 -4.04
N THR A 23 -15.55 -28.52 -2.72
CA THR A 23 -14.30 -28.86 -2.02
C THR A 23 -13.77 -30.27 -2.29
N ALA A 24 -14.55 -31.12 -2.97
CA ALA A 24 -14.12 -32.44 -3.44
C ALA A 24 -13.74 -32.35 -4.93
N ILE A 25 -12.44 -32.49 -5.22
CA ILE A 25 -11.90 -32.50 -6.58
C ILE A 25 -11.51 -33.94 -6.93
N SER A 26 -12.00 -34.45 -8.07
CA SER A 26 -11.59 -35.75 -8.59
C SER A 26 -10.12 -35.67 -9.03
N ALA A 27 -9.27 -36.56 -8.51
CA ALA A 27 -7.82 -36.54 -8.76
C ALA A 27 -7.40 -36.92 -10.20
N ALA A 28 -8.35 -37.31 -11.06
CA ALA A 28 -8.06 -37.71 -12.43
C ALA A 28 -7.83 -36.49 -13.33
N GLY A 29 -6.59 -36.30 -13.80
CA GLY A 29 -6.25 -35.30 -14.83
C GLY A 29 -6.02 -33.87 -14.34
N VAL A 30 -6.01 -33.64 -13.02
CA VAL A 30 -5.76 -32.30 -12.45
C VAL A 30 -4.28 -32.14 -12.10
N SER A 31 -3.64 -31.10 -12.64
CA SER A 31 -2.25 -30.78 -12.34
C SER A 31 -2.10 -30.12 -10.96
N GLN A 32 -0.91 -30.21 -10.36
CA GLN A 32 -0.64 -29.54 -9.07
C GLN A 32 -0.90 -28.03 -9.14
N ALA A 33 -0.53 -27.38 -10.24
CA ALA A 33 -0.80 -25.96 -10.45
C ALA A 33 -2.31 -25.64 -10.50
N GLN A 34 -3.12 -26.53 -11.07
CA GLN A 34 -4.58 -26.38 -11.07
C GLN A 34 -5.17 -26.55 -9.66
N LEU A 35 -4.65 -27.50 -8.87
CA LEU A 35 -5.05 -27.65 -7.47
C LEU A 35 -4.68 -26.43 -6.63
N ASP A 36 -3.48 -25.89 -6.82
CA ASP A 36 -3.02 -24.69 -6.11
C ASP A 36 -3.86 -23.47 -6.49
N ASN A 37 -4.18 -23.28 -7.77
CA ASN A 37 -5.06 -22.21 -8.23
C ASN A 37 -6.48 -22.37 -7.67
N TYR A 38 -7.01 -23.59 -7.63
CA TYR A 38 -8.31 -23.88 -7.04
C TYR A 38 -8.32 -23.56 -5.54
N ALA A 39 -7.27 -23.95 -4.80
CA ALA A 39 -7.14 -23.65 -3.38
C ALA A 39 -7.06 -22.14 -3.12
N ILE A 40 -6.35 -21.39 -3.98
CA ILE A 40 -6.31 -19.93 -3.93
C ILE A 40 -7.70 -19.33 -4.15
N HIS A 41 -8.45 -19.79 -5.16
CA HIS A 41 -9.81 -19.32 -5.43
C HIS A 41 -10.76 -19.59 -4.26
N LEU A 42 -10.71 -20.80 -3.70
CA LEU A 42 -11.51 -21.17 -2.53
C LEU A 42 -11.23 -20.23 -1.34
N ARG A 43 -9.94 -19.98 -1.07
CA ARG A 43 -9.53 -19.10 0.03
C ARG A 43 -9.90 -17.64 -0.22
N LEU A 44 -9.79 -17.15 -1.45
CA LEU A 44 -10.21 -15.79 -1.81
C LEU A 44 -11.71 -15.59 -1.59
N GLU A 45 -12.53 -16.56 -1.96
CA GLU A 45 -13.99 -16.47 -1.77
C GLU A 45 -14.38 -16.54 -0.30
N GLU A 46 -13.66 -17.35 0.50
CA GLU A 46 -13.81 -17.36 1.96
C GLU A 46 -13.53 -15.98 2.57
N ILE A 47 -12.40 -15.37 2.19
CA ILE A 47 -12.00 -14.03 2.67
C ILE A 47 -13.04 -12.99 2.25
N ASN A 48 -13.47 -13.00 0.99
CA ASN A 48 -14.48 -12.08 0.47
C ASN A 48 -15.79 -12.20 1.25
N ARG A 49 -16.24 -13.43 1.54
CA ARG A 49 -17.44 -13.65 2.36
C ARG A 49 -17.28 -13.07 3.75
N LYS A 50 -16.16 -13.36 4.42
CA LYS A 50 -15.88 -12.85 5.77
C LYS A 50 -15.87 -11.32 5.82
N LEU A 51 -15.27 -10.68 4.82
CA LEU A 51 -15.25 -9.23 4.69
C LEU A 51 -16.63 -8.64 4.39
N ARG A 52 -17.44 -9.28 3.53
CA ARG A 52 -18.80 -8.84 3.19
C ARG A 52 -19.78 -8.98 4.35
N LEU A 53 -19.75 -10.12 5.06
CA LEU A 53 -20.62 -10.40 6.21
C LEU A 53 -20.13 -9.75 7.51
N ASN A 54 -18.95 -9.11 7.49
CA ASN A 54 -18.28 -8.57 8.66
C ASN A 54 -18.03 -9.64 9.76
N ASP A 55 -17.94 -10.92 9.36
CA ASP A 55 -17.74 -12.09 10.21
C ASP A 55 -16.28 -12.58 10.12
N PHE A 56 -15.37 -11.77 10.63
CA PHE A 56 -13.93 -12.05 10.60
C PHE A 56 -13.27 -12.03 11.97
N ILE A 57 -14.04 -11.81 13.03
CA ILE A 57 -13.53 -11.73 14.41
C ILE A 57 -13.72 -13.11 15.05
N PRO A 58 -12.63 -13.82 15.40
CA PRO A 58 -12.73 -15.12 16.06
C PRO A 58 -13.45 -15.05 17.41
N SER A 59 -13.98 -16.19 17.83
CA SER A 59 -14.58 -16.35 19.17
C SER A 59 -13.56 -16.01 20.27
N GLU A 60 -14.01 -15.49 21.41
CA GLU A 60 -13.16 -15.08 22.56
C GLU A 60 -12.03 -16.07 22.87
N ARG A 61 -12.33 -17.37 22.81
CA ARG A 61 -11.43 -18.47 23.19
C ARG A 61 -10.30 -18.72 22.19
N GLU A 62 -10.46 -18.25 20.96
CA GLU A 62 -9.50 -18.46 19.85
C GLU A 62 -8.68 -17.20 19.55
N ARG A 63 -8.86 -16.14 20.37
CA ARG A 63 -8.17 -14.87 20.18
C ARG A 63 -6.76 -14.93 20.71
N SER A 64 -5.83 -14.42 19.91
CA SER A 64 -4.49 -14.07 20.39
C SER A 64 -4.56 -12.81 21.26
N PRO A 65 -3.63 -12.62 22.21
CA PRO A 65 -3.49 -11.36 22.93
C PRO A 65 -3.42 -10.17 21.97
N SER A 66 -4.04 -9.05 22.35
CA SER A 66 -4.08 -7.87 21.49
C SER A 66 -2.76 -7.09 21.59
N PRO A 67 -2.23 -6.56 20.47
CA PRO A 67 -1.07 -5.68 20.49
C PRO A 67 -1.38 -4.37 21.24
N PRO A 68 -0.34 -3.60 21.63
CA PRO A 68 -0.54 -2.31 22.27
C PRO A 68 -1.35 -1.34 21.38
N PRO A 69 -2.15 -0.44 21.99
CA PRO A 69 -2.95 0.52 21.24
C PRO A 69 -2.04 1.54 20.53
N THR A 70 -2.40 1.87 19.30
CA THR A 70 -1.80 2.98 18.55
C THR A 70 -2.83 4.08 18.38
N TYR A 71 -2.37 5.33 18.40
CA TYR A 71 -3.21 6.52 18.31
C TYR A 71 -2.81 7.37 17.10
N ASP A 72 -3.77 8.10 16.53
CA ASP A 72 -3.50 9.13 15.52
C ASP A 72 -3.05 10.46 16.18
N GLY A 73 -2.72 11.46 15.37
CA GLY A 73 -2.36 12.81 15.83
C GLY A 73 -3.49 13.54 16.57
N HIS A 74 -4.73 13.03 16.53
CA HIS A 74 -5.89 13.56 17.24
C HIS A 74 -6.23 12.75 18.50
N GLY A 75 -5.35 11.82 18.91
CA GLY A 75 -5.52 11.01 20.13
C GLY A 75 -6.60 9.93 20.02
N ARG A 76 -7.10 9.61 18.82
CA ARG A 76 -8.08 8.52 18.60
C ARG A 76 -7.35 7.21 18.38
N ARG A 77 -7.87 6.12 18.93
CA ARG A 77 -7.28 4.78 18.78
C ARG A 77 -7.48 4.28 17.35
N THR A 78 -6.39 4.09 16.61
CA THR A 78 -6.40 3.64 15.22
C THR A 78 -6.45 2.12 15.10
N ASN A 79 -5.82 1.41 16.04
CA ASN A 79 -5.66 -0.05 15.98
C ASN A 79 -6.75 -0.79 16.76
N THR A 80 -8.01 -0.59 16.37
CA THR A 80 -9.14 -1.37 16.93
C THR A 80 -9.05 -2.83 16.51
N ARG A 81 -9.72 -3.71 17.25
CA ARG A 81 -9.73 -5.15 16.96
C ARG A 81 -10.28 -5.43 15.56
N GLU A 82 -11.37 -4.75 15.22
CA GLU A 82 -12.08 -4.85 13.96
C GLU A 82 -11.12 -4.48 12.80
N VAL A 83 -10.37 -3.38 12.96
CA VAL A 83 -9.35 -2.94 11.99
C VAL A 83 -8.23 -3.96 11.85
N ARG A 84 -7.75 -4.57 12.95
CA ARG A 84 -6.68 -5.59 12.87
C ARG A 84 -7.07 -6.82 12.08
N TYR A 85 -8.23 -7.40 12.40
CA TYR A 85 -8.66 -8.64 11.75
C TYR A 85 -9.04 -8.37 10.29
N ARG A 86 -9.66 -7.21 10.00
CA ARG A 86 -9.90 -6.77 8.62
C ARG A 86 -8.60 -6.63 7.85
N LYS A 87 -7.63 -5.86 8.36
CA LYS A 87 -6.32 -5.67 7.73
C LYS A 87 -5.59 -6.99 7.50
N LYS A 88 -5.65 -7.92 8.46
CA LYS A 88 -5.04 -9.26 8.33
C LYS A 88 -5.63 -10.05 7.15
N LEU A 89 -6.95 -10.02 6.97
CA LEU A 89 -7.61 -10.68 5.84
C LEU A 89 -7.35 -9.98 4.51
N GLU A 90 -7.27 -8.65 4.50
CA GLU A 90 -6.92 -7.86 3.32
C GLU A 90 -5.48 -8.13 2.86
N ASP A 91 -4.51 -8.15 3.78
CA ASP A 91 -3.13 -8.50 3.50
C ASP A 91 -3.00 -9.94 2.97
N GLU A 92 -3.78 -10.88 3.52
CA GLU A 92 -3.86 -12.25 3.02
C GLU A 92 -4.45 -12.31 1.61
N ARG A 93 -5.54 -11.58 1.34
CA ARG A 93 -6.16 -11.47 0.02
C ARG A 93 -5.18 -10.98 -1.03
N ILE A 94 -4.40 -9.93 -0.71
CA ILE A 94 -3.39 -9.37 -1.63
C ILE A 94 -2.33 -10.42 -1.97
N ARG A 95 -1.79 -11.13 -0.97
CA ARG A 95 -0.78 -12.17 -1.18
C ARG A 95 -1.30 -13.32 -2.06
N LEU A 96 -2.57 -13.69 -1.89
CA LEU A 96 -3.21 -14.74 -2.68
C LEU A 96 -3.44 -14.30 -4.13
N VAL A 97 -3.88 -13.06 -4.35
CA VAL A 97 -4.01 -12.48 -5.69
C VAL A 97 -2.66 -12.36 -6.38
N ASP A 98 -1.62 -11.90 -5.68
CA ASP A 98 -0.24 -11.85 -6.22
C ASP A 98 0.27 -13.23 -6.63
N ARG A 99 -0.10 -14.28 -5.88
CA ARG A 99 0.24 -15.66 -6.24
C ARG A 99 -0.57 -16.15 -7.44
N ALA A 100 -1.86 -15.85 -7.49
CA ALA A 100 -2.73 -16.22 -8.61
C ALA A 100 -2.25 -15.57 -9.93
N LEU A 101 -1.89 -14.29 -9.90
CA LEU A 101 -1.35 -13.55 -11.04
C LEU A 101 -0.02 -14.13 -11.56
N LYS A 102 0.80 -14.72 -10.70
CA LYS A 102 2.05 -15.40 -11.10
C LYS A 102 1.80 -16.75 -11.73
N ASN A 103 0.78 -17.48 -11.25
CA ASN A 103 0.49 -18.84 -11.69
C ASN A 103 -0.38 -18.89 -12.96
N ASP A 104 -1.29 -17.93 -13.14
CA ASP A 104 -2.22 -17.86 -14.26
C ASP A 104 -2.23 -16.45 -14.87
N PRO A 105 -1.65 -16.26 -16.07
CA PRO A 105 -1.68 -14.99 -16.79
C PRO A 105 -3.09 -14.51 -17.18
N ASN A 106 -4.08 -15.42 -17.24
CA ASN A 106 -5.47 -15.08 -17.55
C ASN A 106 -6.30 -14.76 -16.30
N PHE A 107 -5.70 -14.85 -15.10
CA PHE A 107 -6.37 -14.50 -13.85
C PHE A 107 -6.75 -13.02 -13.84
N ARG A 108 -8.04 -12.73 -13.63
CA ARG A 108 -8.54 -11.36 -13.52
C ARG A 108 -8.71 -10.97 -12.04
N PRO A 109 -7.86 -10.07 -11.51
CA PRO A 109 -7.99 -9.63 -10.14
C PRO A 109 -9.28 -8.80 -9.94
N PRO A 110 -9.90 -8.87 -8.76
CA PRO A 110 -11.04 -8.01 -8.43
C PRO A 110 -10.67 -6.52 -8.40
N VAL A 111 -11.66 -5.63 -8.59
CA VAL A 111 -11.44 -4.17 -8.61
C VAL A 111 -10.87 -3.66 -7.29
N GLU A 112 -11.30 -4.22 -6.16
CA GLU A 112 -10.83 -3.78 -4.84
C GLU A 112 -9.34 -4.07 -4.63
N TYR A 113 -8.80 -5.11 -5.28
CA TYR A 113 -7.36 -5.42 -5.20
C TYR A 113 -6.50 -4.29 -5.78
N HIS A 114 -6.93 -3.70 -6.91
CA HIS A 114 -6.20 -2.58 -7.51
C HIS A 114 -6.23 -1.32 -6.65
N GLN A 115 -7.34 -1.06 -5.97
CA GLN A 115 -7.46 0.07 -5.05
C GLN A 115 -6.52 -0.12 -3.85
N GLN A 116 -6.56 -1.30 -3.23
CA GLN A 116 -5.74 -1.57 -2.04
C GLN A 116 -4.25 -1.60 -2.36
N LYS A 117 -3.87 -2.18 -3.50
CA LYS A 117 -2.48 -2.19 -3.97
C LYS A 117 -1.96 -0.77 -4.23
N ARG A 118 -2.82 0.14 -4.73
CA ARG A 118 -2.45 1.55 -4.92
C ARG A 118 -2.23 2.25 -3.58
N SER A 119 -3.08 2.00 -2.60
CA SER A 119 -2.95 2.57 -1.24
C SER A 119 -1.73 2.04 -0.47
N GLN A 120 -1.27 0.83 -0.78
CA GLN A 120 -0.07 0.23 -0.17
C GLN A 120 1.23 0.54 -0.93
N ARG A 121 1.19 1.39 -1.96
CA ARG A 121 2.41 1.77 -2.67
C ARG A 121 3.37 2.49 -1.71
N PRO A 122 4.63 2.06 -1.60
CA PRO A 122 5.61 2.78 -0.82
C PRO A 122 5.69 4.21 -1.31
N SER A 123 5.66 5.14 -0.36
CA SER A 123 5.75 6.57 -0.64
C SER A 123 6.60 7.26 0.41
N GLU A 124 7.37 8.25 -0.02
CA GLU A 124 8.29 9.01 0.84
C GLU A 124 8.19 10.50 0.52
N LYS A 125 8.13 11.34 1.56
CA LYS A 125 8.12 12.80 1.46
C LYS A 125 9.55 13.33 1.64
N VAL A 126 10.03 14.10 0.67
CA VAL A 126 11.33 14.80 0.72
C VAL A 126 11.08 16.29 0.79
N TYR A 127 11.41 16.92 1.92
CA TYR A 127 11.26 18.36 2.11
C TYR A 127 12.39 19.13 1.43
N ILE A 128 12.05 20.27 0.82
CA ILE A 128 12.99 21.13 0.12
C ILE A 128 13.27 22.37 1.01
N PRO A 129 14.55 22.74 1.26
CA PRO A 129 14.92 23.82 2.17
C PRO A 129 14.72 25.22 1.56
N VAL A 130 13.47 25.56 1.21
CA VAL A 130 13.12 26.87 0.64
C VAL A 130 13.27 28.02 1.63
N LYS A 131 13.23 27.74 2.93
CA LYS A 131 13.38 28.76 4.00
C LYS A 131 14.83 29.21 4.15
N GLU A 132 15.77 28.30 3.91
CA GLU A 132 17.21 28.59 4.00
C GLU A 132 17.70 29.33 2.75
N PHE A 133 17.10 29.04 1.60
CA PHE A 133 17.48 29.64 0.31
C PHE A 133 16.25 30.17 -0.46
N PRO A 134 15.63 31.27 -0.01
CA PRO A 134 14.38 31.78 -0.60
C PRO A 134 14.57 32.35 -2.02
N GLU A 135 15.79 32.73 -2.39
CA GLU A 135 16.11 33.29 -3.72
C GLU A 135 16.17 32.22 -4.82
N ILE A 136 16.18 30.93 -4.45
CA ILE A 136 16.34 29.82 -5.39
C ILE A 136 14.99 29.24 -5.80
N ASN A 137 14.78 29.14 -7.12
CA ASN A 137 13.65 28.44 -7.70
C ASN A 137 13.89 26.92 -7.80
N PHE A 138 13.86 26.21 -6.67
CA PHE A 138 14.05 24.75 -6.61
C PHE A 138 13.11 23.97 -7.53
N PHE A 139 11.85 24.42 -7.68
CA PHE A 139 10.90 23.81 -8.61
C PHE A 139 11.44 23.83 -10.05
N GLY A 140 11.95 24.97 -10.51
CA GLY A 140 12.49 25.13 -11.85
C GLY A 140 13.69 24.22 -12.11
N LEU A 141 14.53 24.03 -11.11
CA LEU A 141 15.71 23.17 -11.20
C LEU A 141 15.36 21.68 -11.23
N LEU A 142 14.48 21.22 -10.34
CA LEU A 142 14.04 19.83 -10.28
C LEU A 142 13.29 19.43 -11.55
N VAL A 143 12.45 20.33 -12.09
CA VAL A 143 11.69 20.11 -13.32
C VAL A 143 12.60 20.18 -14.54
N GLY A 144 13.47 21.19 -14.61
CA GLY A 144 14.32 21.46 -15.74
C GLY A 144 13.57 21.94 -16.99
N PRO A 145 14.28 22.22 -18.10
CA PRO A 145 13.66 22.69 -19.34
C PRO A 145 12.67 21.65 -19.88
N ARG A 146 11.43 22.08 -20.13
CA ARG A 146 10.30 21.25 -20.60
C ARG A 146 9.97 20.04 -19.70
N GLY A 147 10.43 20.03 -18.44
CA GLY A 147 10.22 18.90 -17.53
C GLY A 147 11.10 17.68 -17.83
N ASN A 148 12.15 17.84 -18.65
CA ASN A 148 13.01 16.72 -19.05
C ASN A 148 13.82 16.17 -17.87
N SER A 149 14.31 17.01 -16.96
CA SER A 149 15.08 16.55 -15.80
C SER A 149 14.22 15.70 -14.86
N LEU A 150 13.01 16.17 -14.53
CA LEU A 150 12.08 15.41 -13.70
C LEU A 150 11.69 14.08 -14.36
N LYS A 151 11.33 14.10 -15.65
CA LYS A 151 10.99 12.87 -16.39
C LYS A 151 12.16 11.90 -16.48
N LYS A 152 13.40 12.40 -16.57
CA LYS A 152 14.60 11.58 -16.54
C LYS A 152 14.78 10.92 -15.17
N MET A 153 14.66 11.67 -14.08
CA MET A 153 14.72 11.11 -12.73
C MET A 153 13.63 10.06 -12.47
N GLU A 154 12.39 10.32 -12.93
CA GLU A 154 11.30 9.34 -12.86
C GLU A 154 11.61 8.07 -13.65
N ARG A 155 12.17 8.19 -14.86
CA ARG A 155 12.56 7.06 -15.70
C ARG A 155 13.71 6.24 -15.09
N ASP A 156 14.73 6.92 -14.60
CA ASP A 156 15.95 6.29 -14.08
C ASP A 156 15.69 5.60 -12.73
N SER A 157 14.81 6.16 -11.89
CA SER A 157 14.38 5.52 -10.63
C SER A 157 13.28 4.48 -10.81
N GLY A 158 12.47 4.58 -11.88
CA GLY A 158 11.21 3.86 -11.98
C GLY A 158 10.19 4.27 -10.91
N ALA A 159 10.33 5.46 -10.34
CA ALA A 159 9.42 6.05 -9.36
C ALA A 159 8.67 7.24 -9.97
N LYS A 160 7.52 7.57 -9.38
CA LYS A 160 6.70 8.72 -9.74
C LYS A 160 6.94 9.83 -8.72
N ILE A 161 7.33 11.00 -9.20
CA ILE A 161 7.63 12.18 -8.38
C ILE A 161 6.47 13.17 -8.52
N SER A 162 5.90 13.59 -7.40
CA SER A 162 4.87 14.62 -7.34
C SER A 162 5.33 15.76 -6.46
N ILE A 163 5.52 16.95 -7.03
CA ILE A 163 5.90 18.15 -6.26
C ILE A 163 4.63 18.77 -5.67
N ARG A 164 4.63 19.02 -4.36
CA ARG A 164 3.51 19.51 -3.54
C ARG A 164 3.96 20.67 -2.65
N GLY A 165 3.01 21.33 -1.98
CA GLY A 165 3.30 22.38 -1.01
C GLY A 165 3.36 23.80 -1.59
N LYS A 166 3.66 24.76 -0.72
CA LYS A 166 3.77 26.20 -1.04
C LYS A 166 4.86 26.45 -2.09
N GLY A 167 4.52 27.10 -3.21
CA GLY A 167 5.44 27.40 -4.31
C GLY A 167 5.54 26.33 -5.41
N SER A 168 4.78 25.22 -5.32
CA SER A 168 4.79 24.14 -6.33
C SER A 168 4.06 24.47 -7.64
N VAL A 169 3.27 25.55 -7.67
CA VAL A 169 2.46 25.92 -8.84
C VAL A 169 3.00 27.18 -9.47
N LYS A 170 3.35 27.07 -10.76
CA LYS A 170 3.75 28.21 -11.60
C LYS A 170 2.62 29.25 -11.61
N GLU A 171 2.96 30.51 -11.36
CA GLU A 171 2.02 31.64 -11.37
C GLU A 171 1.10 31.57 -12.60
N GLY A 172 -0.22 31.61 -12.37
CA GLY A 172 -1.25 31.65 -13.42
C GLY A 172 -1.96 30.34 -13.77
N LYS A 173 -1.66 29.20 -13.11
CA LYS A 173 -2.47 27.96 -13.24
C LYS A 173 -3.21 27.63 -11.95
N ALA A 174 -4.51 27.36 -12.06
CA ALA A 174 -5.33 26.90 -10.94
C ALA A 174 -4.79 25.56 -10.41
N ARG A 175 -4.74 25.44 -9.08
CA ARG A 175 -4.36 24.21 -8.38
C ARG A 175 -5.47 23.17 -8.54
N PRO A 176 -5.15 21.90 -8.84
CA PRO A 176 -6.14 20.83 -8.77
C PRO A 176 -6.64 20.66 -7.33
N GLU A 177 -7.96 20.62 -7.13
CA GLU A 177 -8.63 20.46 -5.82
C GLU A 177 -8.10 19.28 -4.99
N GLN A 178 -7.58 18.24 -5.66
CA GLN A 178 -6.99 17.04 -5.05
C GLN A 178 -5.78 17.29 -4.13
N TYR A 179 -5.23 18.50 -4.10
CA TYR A 179 -4.02 18.84 -3.32
C TYR A 179 -4.25 19.98 -2.32
N ALA A 180 -5.51 20.19 -1.92
CA ALA A 180 -5.91 21.26 -1.00
C ALA A 180 -5.37 21.05 0.43
N GLU A 181 -5.31 19.81 0.93
CA GLU A 181 -4.78 19.54 2.29
C GLU A 181 -3.27 19.79 2.38
N ASP A 182 -2.49 19.46 1.35
CA ASP A 182 -1.04 19.70 1.29
C ASP A 182 -0.69 21.17 0.96
N ALA A 183 -1.68 22.06 0.79
CA ALA A 183 -1.44 23.44 0.36
C ALA A 183 -0.78 24.31 1.44
N GLU A 184 -0.96 23.95 2.71
CA GLU A 184 -0.32 24.62 3.85
C GLU A 184 1.08 24.09 4.14
N GLU A 185 1.42 22.89 3.65
CA GLU A 185 2.73 22.26 3.86
C GLU A 185 3.85 23.01 3.09
N ASP A 186 5.06 22.94 3.64
CA ASP A 186 6.26 23.44 2.99
C ASP A 186 6.52 22.68 1.67
N LEU A 187 7.27 23.30 0.75
CA LEU A 187 7.57 22.71 -0.56
C LEU A 187 8.23 21.33 -0.38
N HIS A 188 7.62 20.30 -0.95
CA HIS A 188 8.13 18.93 -0.83
C HIS A 188 7.85 18.09 -2.08
N CYS A 189 8.65 17.04 -2.25
CA CYS A 189 8.46 16.02 -3.26
C CYS A 189 7.88 14.76 -2.63
N LEU A 190 6.72 14.33 -3.10
CA LEU A 190 6.15 13.03 -2.79
C LEU A 190 6.61 12.02 -3.85
N VAL A 191 7.48 11.11 -3.46
CA VAL A 191 7.95 10.01 -4.30
C VAL A 191 7.07 8.80 -4.04
N THR A 192 6.54 8.17 -5.10
CA THR A 192 5.73 6.96 -5.02
C THR A 192 6.24 5.92 -6.00
N ALA A 193 6.39 4.66 -5.60
CA ALA A 193 6.83 3.60 -6.52
C ALA A 193 6.14 2.26 -6.21
N GLU A 194 6.47 1.23 -6.98
CA GLU A 194 6.00 -0.14 -6.74
C GLU A 194 6.84 -0.88 -5.69
N CYS A 195 8.10 -0.49 -5.54
CA CYS A 195 9.07 -1.10 -4.61
C CYS A 195 9.75 -0.01 -3.78
N GLU A 196 10.06 -0.31 -2.52
CA GLU A 196 10.75 0.60 -1.60
C GLU A 196 12.17 0.95 -2.08
N GLU A 197 12.86 0.00 -2.72
CA GLU A 197 14.17 0.23 -3.34
C GLU A 197 14.14 1.34 -4.42
N LYS A 198 13.06 1.39 -5.22
CA LYS A 198 12.88 2.44 -6.24
C LYS A 198 12.61 3.80 -5.62
N VAL A 199 11.86 3.83 -4.50
CA VAL A 199 11.60 5.07 -3.74
C VAL A 199 12.92 5.61 -3.19
N THR A 200 13.67 4.78 -2.47
CA THR A 200 14.96 5.19 -1.87
C THR A 200 15.99 5.62 -2.91
N ALA A 201 16.06 4.94 -4.06
CA ALA A 201 16.92 5.35 -5.18
C ALA A 201 16.52 6.74 -5.73
N CYS A 202 15.22 6.99 -5.87
CA CYS A 202 14.70 8.29 -6.32
C CYS A 202 14.99 9.40 -5.31
N VAL A 203 14.76 9.15 -4.02
CA VAL A 203 15.02 10.08 -2.92
C VAL A 203 16.50 10.48 -2.90
N LYS A 204 17.40 9.52 -3.06
CA LYS A 204 18.85 9.79 -3.17
C LYS A 204 19.18 10.71 -4.35
N MET A 205 18.52 10.53 -5.50
CA MET A 205 18.72 11.42 -6.66
C MET A 205 18.21 12.83 -6.39
N ILE A 206 17.05 12.98 -5.74
CA ILE A 206 16.50 14.29 -5.37
C ILE A 206 17.43 14.99 -4.37
N ASN A 207 17.86 14.30 -3.31
CA ASN A 207 18.77 14.86 -2.31
C ASN A 207 20.10 15.30 -2.92
N ARG A 208 20.66 14.51 -3.85
CA ARG A 208 21.88 14.90 -4.57
C ARG A 208 21.71 16.21 -5.35
N VAL A 209 20.55 16.44 -5.98
CA VAL A 209 20.27 17.70 -6.67
C VAL A 209 20.17 18.85 -5.68
N ILE A 210 19.49 18.66 -4.55
CA ILE A 210 19.35 19.66 -3.49
C ILE A 210 20.73 20.03 -2.92
N GLU A 211 21.52 19.03 -2.53
CA GLU A 211 22.88 19.20 -2.00
C GLU A 211 23.80 19.93 -2.98
N THR A 212 23.77 19.56 -4.26
CA THR A 212 24.60 20.21 -5.29
C THR A 212 24.32 21.70 -5.37
N VAL A 213 23.06 22.11 -5.22
CA VAL A 213 22.65 23.51 -5.24
C VAL A 213 23.09 24.24 -3.98
N SER A 214 22.85 23.64 -2.82
CA SER A 214 23.28 24.20 -1.54
C SER A 214 24.81 24.39 -1.51
N LEU A 215 25.57 23.45 -2.08
CA LEU A 215 27.01 23.58 -2.22
C LEU A 215 27.39 24.72 -3.17
N ILE A 216 26.81 24.79 -4.37
CA ILE A 216 27.14 25.86 -5.34
C ILE A 216 26.91 27.26 -4.74
N LEU A 217 25.86 27.45 -3.92
CA LEU A 217 25.62 28.74 -3.27
C LEU A 217 26.52 29.02 -2.08
N CYS A 218 27.04 28.01 -1.38
CA CYS A 218 27.90 28.24 -0.22
C CYS A 218 29.34 28.64 -0.61
N VAL A 219 29.71 28.50 -1.90
CA VAL A 219 31.03 28.86 -2.44
C VAL A 219 31.01 30.19 -3.22
N CYS A 220 29.85 30.83 -3.38
CA CYS A 220 29.70 32.15 -4.02
C CYS A 220 29.38 33.21 -2.97
#